data_AF-A0AAQ1P868-F1
#
_entry.id   AF-A0AAQ1P868-F1
#
_cell.length_a   1.000
_cell.length_b   1.000
_cell.length_c   1.000
_cell.angle_alpha   90.00
_cell.angle_beta   90.00
_cell.angle_gamma   90.00
#
_symmetry.space_group_name_H-M   'P 1'
#
loop_
_entity.id
_entity.type
_entity.pdbx_description
1 polymer ?
#
loop_
_entity_poly.entity_id
_entity_poly.type
_entity_poly.pdbx_seq_one_letter_code
_entity_poly.pdbx_strand_id
1 'polypeptide(L)'
;MLDQSALNKFKQDIITFLGPVYWEPSEVAVRNLAEEIASENPRTLFEVKRIFKKHFPDVLYSVFEGVDNSDLRTLLAMVLASAKAASK
;
A
#
# COMPACT_ATOMS: atom_id res chain seq x y z
N MET A 1 -8.76 -14.01 3.62
CA MET A 1 -9.22 -13.33 2.39
C MET A 1 -9.63 -11.92 2.78
N LEU A 2 -8.98 -10.87 2.26
CA LEU A 2 -9.27 -9.48 2.67
C LEU A 2 -10.75 -9.16 2.42
N ASP A 3 -11.45 -8.66 3.44
CA ASP A 3 -12.80 -8.13 3.26
C ASP A 3 -12.78 -6.81 2.45
N GLN A 4 -13.93 -6.42 1.91
CA GLN A 4 -14.03 -5.26 1.02
C GLN A 4 -13.68 -3.95 1.74
N SER A 5 -13.92 -3.86 3.05
CA SER A 5 -13.65 -2.68 3.86
C SER A 5 -12.14 -2.48 4.06
N ALA A 6 -11.43 -3.57 4.39
CA ALA A 6 -9.99 -3.59 4.53
C ALA A 6 -9.29 -3.26 3.21
N LEU A 7 -9.79 -3.76 2.08
CA LEU A 7 -9.25 -3.46 0.75
C LEU A 7 -9.43 -1.99 0.39
N ASN A 8 -10.59 -1.42 0.66
CA ASN A 8 -10.86 0.00 0.44
C ASN A 8 -9.96 0.89 1.30
N LYS A 9 -9.78 0.52 2.58
CA LYS A 9 -8.86 1.22 3.48
C LYS A 9 -7.42 1.18 2.95
N PHE A 10 -6.94 -0.01 2.56
CA PHE A 10 -5.61 -0.18 1.98
C PHE A 10 -5.42 0.66 0.70
N LYS A 11 -6.42 0.74 -0.17
CA LYS A 11 -6.38 1.60 -1.35
C LYS A 11 -6.26 3.09 -0.98
N GLN A 12 -7.05 3.56 0.00
CA GLN A 12 -6.99 4.94 0.48
C GLN A 12 -5.65 5.28 1.13
N ASP A 13 -5.09 4.33 1.88
CA ASP A 13 -3.75 4.43 2.45
C ASP A 13 -2.73 4.61 1.32
N ILE A 14 -2.71 3.75 0.30
CA ILE A 14 -1.79 3.91 -0.84
C ILE A 14 -1.97 5.27 -1.53
N ILE A 15 -3.21 5.74 -1.73
CA ILE A 15 -3.48 7.06 -2.32
C ILE A 15 -2.87 8.18 -1.47
N THR A 16 -3.11 8.14 -0.16
CA THR A 16 -2.64 9.18 0.77
C THR A 16 -1.13 9.27 0.82
N PHE A 17 -0.43 8.13 0.78
CA PHE A 17 1.00 8.07 1.10
C PHE A 17 1.91 7.94 -0.11
N LEU A 18 1.45 7.33 -1.19
CA LEU A 18 2.19 7.30 -2.46
C LEU A 18 1.72 8.39 -3.42
N GLY A 19 0.52 8.96 -3.22
CA GLY A 19 -0.11 9.94 -4.12
C GLY A 19 0.01 9.57 -5.60
N PRO A 20 -0.34 8.33 -5.97
CA PRO A 20 -0.33 7.93 -7.35
C PRO A 20 -1.42 8.71 -8.11
N VAL A 21 -1.03 9.36 -9.20
CA VAL A 21 -1.90 10.23 -10.01
C VAL A 21 -2.66 9.36 -11.02
N TYR A 22 -3.96 9.61 -11.18
CA TYR A 22 -4.85 8.83 -12.05
C TYR A 22 -4.82 7.31 -11.78
N TRP A 23 -4.62 6.92 -10.52
CA TRP A 23 -4.50 5.52 -10.15
C TRP A 23 -5.85 4.87 -9.90
N GLU A 24 -6.33 4.15 -10.92
CA GLU A 24 -7.59 3.40 -10.88
C GLU A 24 -7.33 1.89 -11.09
N PRO A 25 -6.69 1.21 -10.13
CA PRO A 25 -6.41 -0.22 -10.25
C PRO A 25 -7.70 -1.04 -10.10
N SER A 26 -7.71 -2.25 -10.68
CA SER A 26 -8.73 -3.25 -10.39
C SER A 26 -8.60 -3.78 -8.96
N GLU A 27 -9.69 -4.25 -8.37
CA GLU A 27 -9.66 -4.82 -7.00
C GLU A 27 -8.67 -5.99 -6.89
N VAL A 28 -8.58 -6.83 -7.92
CA VAL A 28 -7.65 -7.95 -7.98
C VAL A 28 -6.21 -7.45 -7.92
N ALA A 29 -5.87 -6.37 -8.64
CA ALA A 29 -4.54 -5.79 -8.59
C ALA A 29 -4.20 -5.21 -7.20
N VAL A 30 -5.18 -4.58 -6.54
CA VAL A 30 -5.01 -4.08 -5.15
C VAL A 30 -4.81 -5.22 -4.16
N ARG A 31 -5.54 -6.34 -4.32
CA ARG A 31 -5.37 -7.55 -3.48
C ARG A 31 -3.98 -8.14 -3.67
N ASN A 32 -3.53 -8.32 -4.92
CA ASN A 32 -2.21 -8.88 -5.22
C ASN A 32 -1.09 -8.00 -4.64
N LEU A 33 -1.23 -6.68 -4.71
CA LEU A 33 -0.30 -5.74 -4.08
C LEU A 33 -0.27 -5.92 -2.56
N ALA A 34 -1.44 -6.01 -1.92
CA ALA A 34 -1.55 -6.19 -0.47
C ALA A 34 -0.91 -7.51 -0.01
N GLU A 35 -1.13 -8.59 -0.76
CA GLU A 35 -0.53 -9.91 -0.50
C GLU A 35 0.99 -9.89 -0.66
N GLU A 36 1.52 -9.24 -1.70
CA GLU A 36 2.96 -9.14 -1.90
C GLU A 36 3.63 -8.28 -0.83
N ILE A 37 3.01 -7.15 -0.42
CA ILE A 37 3.51 -6.34 0.69
C ILE A 37 3.48 -7.13 2.01
N ALA A 38 2.43 -7.90 2.27
CA ALA A 38 2.37 -8.74 3.47
C ALA A 38 3.45 -9.84 3.46
N SER A 39 3.69 -10.44 2.30
CA SER A 39 4.68 -11.50 2.10
C SER A 39 6.12 -10.99 2.20
N GLU A 40 6.46 -9.90 1.50
CA GLU A 40 7.80 -9.32 1.53
C GLU A 40 8.10 -8.57 2.84
N ASN A 41 7.07 -8.17 3.60
CA ASN A 41 7.17 -7.48 4.87
C ASN A 41 8.19 -6.31 4.83
N PRO A 42 7.99 -5.35 3.90
CA PRO A 42 8.93 -4.24 3.71
C PRO A 42 9.05 -3.44 5.00
N ARG A 43 10.26 -2.97 5.31
CA ARG A 43 10.55 -2.18 6.52
C ARG A 43 10.67 -0.69 6.23
N THR A 44 10.75 -0.33 4.95
CA THR A 44 10.96 1.05 4.49
C THR A 44 9.98 1.45 3.39
N LEU A 45 9.72 2.76 3.28
CA LEU A 45 8.92 3.31 2.17
C LEU A 45 9.54 3.02 0.81
N PHE A 46 10.87 2.97 0.72
CA PHE A 46 11.57 2.64 -0.52
C PHE A 46 11.20 1.23 -0.99
N GLU A 47 11.16 0.26 -0.08
CA GLU A 47 10.75 -1.11 -0.41
C GLU A 47 9.26 -1.19 -0.78
N VAL A 48 8.39 -0.48 -0.07
CA VAL A 48 6.95 -0.38 -0.43
C VAL A 48 6.79 0.23 -1.82
N LYS A 49 7.49 1.33 -2.13
CA LYS A 49 7.50 1.95 -3.47
C LYS A 49 8.05 1.01 -4.53
N ARG A 50 9.09 0.24 -4.22
CA ARG A 50 9.66 -0.76 -5.15
C ARG A 50 8.63 -1.82 -5.50
N ILE A 51 7.93 -2.38 -4.50
CA ILE A 51 6.88 -3.38 -4.70
C ILE A 51 5.71 -2.75 -5.46
N PHE A 52 5.25 -1.57 -5.06
CA PHE A 52 4.17 -0.86 -5.76
C PHE A 52 4.50 -0.61 -7.24
N LYS A 53 5.71 -0.12 -7.55
CA LYS A 53 6.16 0.15 -8.91
C LYS A 53 6.33 -1.13 -9.75
N LYS A 54 6.55 -2.29 -9.13
CA LYS A 54 6.54 -3.59 -9.80
C LYS A 54 5.13 -3.96 -10.28
N HIS A 55 4.10 -3.67 -9.49
CA HIS A 55 2.70 -3.90 -9.86
C HIS A 55 2.16 -2.84 -10.82
N PHE A 56 2.60 -1.60 -10.65
CA PHE A 56 2.09 -0.44 -11.37
C PHE A 56 3.24 0.40 -11.95
N PRO A 57 3.93 -0.08 -12.99
CA PRO A 57 5.13 0.57 -13.51
C PRO A 57 4.86 1.93 -14.16
N ASP A 58 3.67 2.09 -14.74
CA ASP A 58 3.27 3.29 -15.50
C ASP A 58 2.62 4.37 -14.64
N VAL A 59 2.43 4.11 -13.35
CA VAL A 59 1.78 5.06 -12.43
C VAL A 59 2.74 6.20 -12.10
N LEU A 60 2.26 7.42 -12.34
CA LEU A 60 2.92 8.65 -11.93
C LEU A 60 2.60 8.96 -10.47
N TYR A 61 3.50 9.67 -9.78
CA TYR A 61 3.33 10.07 -8.38
C TYR A 61 3.25 11.59 -8.30
N SER A 62 2.36 12.13 -7.48
CA SER A 62 2.45 13.52 -7.07
C SER A 62 3.70 13.67 -6.21
N VAL A 63 4.57 14.61 -6.55
CA VAL A 63 5.79 14.88 -5.78
C VAL A 63 5.37 15.32 -4.39
N PHE A 64 5.57 14.46 -3.39
CA PHE A 64 5.35 14.83 -1.98
C PHE A 64 6.54 15.62 -1.47
N GLU A 65 6.46 16.94 -1.52
CA GLU A 65 7.17 17.76 -0.56
C GLU A 65 6.51 17.57 0.81
N GLY A 66 7.19 16.90 1.76
CA GLY A 66 6.86 17.02 3.20
C GLY A 66 6.10 15.89 3.91
N VAL A 67 6.09 14.64 3.43
CA VAL A 67 5.56 13.52 4.26
C VAL A 67 6.56 13.15 5.35
N ASP A 68 6.21 13.46 6.59
CA ASP A 68 6.99 13.13 7.79
C ASP A 68 7.00 11.60 8.02
N ASN A 69 8.14 11.06 8.46
CA ASN A 69 8.39 9.62 8.57
C ASN A 69 7.59 8.92 9.71
N SER A 70 6.91 9.69 10.57
CA SER A 70 6.11 9.16 11.69
C SER A 70 4.81 8.51 11.25
N ASP A 71 4.12 9.05 10.23
CA ASP A 71 2.86 8.49 9.73
C ASP A 71 3.08 7.15 9.00
N LEU A 72 4.30 6.94 8.50
CA LEU A 72 4.73 5.74 7.79
C LEU A 72 4.89 4.51 8.70
N ARG A 73 5.29 4.69 9.96
CA ARG A 73 5.31 3.59 10.93
C ARG A 73 3.89 3.16 11.31
N THR A 74 2.97 4.12 11.38
CA THR A 74 1.55 3.88 11.64
C THR A 74 0.92 3.09 10.49
N LEU A 75 1.25 3.43 9.24
CA LEU A 75 0.90 2.64 8.07
C LEU A 75 1.43 1.22 8.11
N LEU A 76 2.73 1.05 8.35
CA LEU A 76 3.34 -0.29 8.38
C LEU A 76 2.68 -1.13 9.48
N ALA A 77 2.43 -0.54 10.64
CA ALA A 77 1.73 -1.18 11.74
C ALA A 77 0.26 -1.52 11.38
N MET A 78 -0.45 -0.64 10.69
CA MET A 78 -1.84 -0.88 10.25
C MET A 78 -1.92 -1.93 9.15
N VAL A 79 -1.04 -1.88 8.14
CA VAL A 79 -0.96 -2.86 7.05
C VAL A 79 -0.57 -4.23 7.60
N LEU A 80 0.41 -4.32 8.52
CA LEU A 80 0.77 -5.57 9.19
C LEU A 80 -0.34 -6.10 10.10
N ALA A 81 -1.04 -5.23 10.84
CA ALA A 81 -2.17 -5.62 11.67
C ALA A 81 -3.34 -6.14 10.83
N SER A 82 -3.62 -5.49 9.70
CA SER A 82 -4.67 -5.88 8.75
C SER A 82 -4.35 -7.21 8.04
N ALA A 83 -3.11 -7.38 7.58
CA ALA A 83 -2.63 -8.61 6.97
C ALA A 83 -2.65 -9.79 7.97
N LYS A 84 -2.24 -9.55 9.22
CA LYS A 84 -2.25 -10.57 10.29
C LYS A 84 -3.67 -10.95 10.72
N ALA A 85 -4.61 -10.01 10.73
CA ALA A 85 -6.02 -10.29 10.99
C ALA A 85 -6.68 -11.12 9.86
N ALA A 86 -6.25 -10.93 8.60
CA ALA A 86 -6.79 -11.63 7.44
C ALA A 86 -6.23 -13.07 7.23
N SER A 87 -5.20 -13.45 7.99
CA SER A 87 -4.55 -14.78 7.98
C SER A 87 -5.05 -15.72 9.08
N LYS A 88 -6.01 -15.30 9.90
CA LYS A 88 -6.60 -16.09 10.99
C LYS A 88 -7.97 -16.64 10.61
#